data_AF-A0A1H9AA74-F1
#
_entry.id   AF-A0A1H9AA74-F1
#
_cell.length_a   1.000
_cell.length_b   1.000
_cell.length_c   1.000
_cell.angle_alpha   90.00
_cell.angle_beta   90.00
_cell.angle_gamma   90.00
#
_symmetry.space_group_name_H-M   'P 1'
#
loop_
_entity.id
_entity.type
_entity.pdbx_description
1 polymer ?
#
loop_
_entity_poly.entity_id
_entity_poly.type
_entity_poly.pdbx_seq_one_letter_code
_entity_poly.pdbx_strand_id
1 'polypeptide(L)'
;MVYGQEPIHEVLYKISKQLTAPLSYIFYDIAEQLVKSNDSLQNLWEQTFLKKWDHTAMKEREKEIFIQFGQTLGVHNLEQQQKQIQLAKVHLQRELTDASEEEKRFSNMFRALGVLFGLLLTLIFI
;
A
#
# COMPACT_ATOMS: atom_id res chain seq x y z
N MET A 1 11.50 -1.59 -16.56
CA MET A 1 11.63 -0.41 -15.68
C MET A 1 10.29 -0.21 -14.98
N VAL A 2 10.37 0.00 -13.68
CA VAL A 2 9.31 -0.11 -12.67
C VAL A 2 8.32 1.05 -12.80
N TYR A 3 7.07 0.80 -13.21
CA TYR A 3 5.98 1.79 -13.03
C TYR A 3 5.40 1.60 -11.63
N GLY A 4 6.10 2.16 -10.65
CA GLY A 4 5.62 2.35 -9.30
C GLY A 4 5.24 3.81 -9.09
N GLN A 5 4.12 4.00 -8.38
CA GLN A 5 3.92 5.07 -7.41
C GLN A 5 3.47 6.44 -7.92
N GLU A 6 2.47 6.50 -8.80
CA GLU A 6 1.53 7.62 -8.73
C GLU A 6 0.21 7.09 -8.16
N PRO A 7 -0.28 7.61 -7.02
CA PRO A 7 -1.55 7.17 -6.46
C PRO A 7 -2.66 7.22 -7.50
N ILE A 8 -3.50 6.18 -7.57
CA ILE A 8 -4.52 6.07 -8.61
C ILE A 8 -5.47 7.30 -8.63
N HIS A 9 -5.71 7.94 -7.48
CA HIS A 9 -6.49 9.18 -7.42
C HIS A 9 -5.80 10.34 -8.17
N GLU A 10 -4.48 10.45 -8.12
CA GLU A 10 -3.73 11.48 -8.85
C GLU A 10 -3.77 11.22 -10.36
N VAL A 11 -3.67 9.96 -10.77
CA VAL A 11 -3.80 9.56 -12.18
C VAL A 11 -5.19 9.91 -12.71
N LEU A 12 -6.24 9.54 -11.96
CA LEU A 12 -7.62 9.88 -12.30
C LEU A 12 -7.85 11.40 -12.36
N TYR A 13 -7.26 12.15 -11.43
CA TYR A 13 -7.30 13.60 -11.44
C TYR A 13 -6.59 14.20 -12.67
N LYS A 14 -5.44 13.67 -13.07
CA LYS A 14 -4.77 14.11 -14.31
C LYS A 14 -5.59 13.81 -15.55
N ILE A 15 -6.20 12.62 -15.63
CA ILE A 15 -7.11 12.25 -16.71
C ILE A 15 -8.31 13.21 -16.77
N SER A 16 -8.87 13.58 -15.62
CA SER A 16 -9.99 14.53 -15.55
C SER A 16 -9.69 15.87 -16.22
N LYS A 17 -8.44 16.35 -16.14
CA LYS A 17 -7.98 17.61 -16.75
C LYS A 17 -7.79 17.53 -18.27
N GLN A 18 -7.62 16.33 -18.82
CA GLN A 18 -7.40 16.12 -20.25
C GLN A 18 -8.70 15.86 -21.01
N LEU A 19 -9.75 15.44 -20.29
CA LEU A 19 -11.04 15.12 -20.87
C LEU A 19 -11.95 16.36 -20.91
N THR A 20 -12.95 16.33 -21.78
CA THR A 20 -14.03 17.32 -21.83
C THR A 20 -15.23 16.87 -21.01
N ALA A 21 -16.10 17.82 -20.66
CA ALA A 21 -17.37 17.50 -20.01
C ALA A 21 -18.24 16.61 -20.91
N PRO A 22 -19.02 15.67 -20.35
CA PRO A 22 -19.23 15.43 -18.92
C PRO A 22 -18.19 14.50 -18.27
N LEU A 23 -17.31 13.88 -19.05
CA LEU A 23 -16.40 12.83 -18.58
C LEU A 23 -15.32 13.36 -17.63
N SER A 24 -14.83 14.58 -17.86
CA SER A 24 -13.92 15.26 -16.92
C SER A 24 -14.47 15.29 -15.49
N TYR A 25 -15.75 15.64 -15.32
CA TYR A 25 -16.39 15.69 -14.01
C TYR A 25 -16.59 14.32 -13.37
N ILE A 26 -16.68 13.25 -14.18
CA ILE A 26 -16.80 11.90 -13.65
C ILE A 26 -15.46 11.47 -13.04
N PHE A 27 -14.38 11.63 -13.79
CA PHE A 27 -13.03 11.26 -13.32
C PHE A 27 -12.55 12.12 -12.16
N TYR A 28 -12.90 13.41 -12.14
CA TYR A 28 -12.60 14.30 -11.02
C TYR A 28 -13.31 13.85 -9.74
N ASP A 29 -14.61 13.58 -9.80
CA ASP A 29 -15.38 13.14 -8.62
C ASP A 29 -14.90 11.80 -8.08
N ILE A 30 -14.57 10.85 -8.97
CA ILE A 30 -14.02 9.55 -8.54
C ILE A 30 -12.68 9.75 -7.84
N ALA A 31 -11.79 10.60 -8.39
CA ALA A 31 -10.51 10.91 -7.76
C ALA A 31 -10.69 11.55 -6.38
N GLU A 32 -11.62 12.50 -6.24
CA GLU A 32 -11.88 13.19 -4.98
C GLU A 32 -12.50 12.25 -3.93
N GLN A 33 -13.48 11.44 -4.33
CA GLN A 33 -14.12 10.47 -3.43
C GLN A 33 -13.13 9.42 -2.95
N LEU A 34 -12.22 8.95 -3.81
CA LEU A 34 -11.22 7.96 -3.43
C LEU A 34 -10.24 8.45 -2.36
N VAL A 35 -10.05 9.76 -2.24
CA VAL A 35 -9.24 10.37 -1.16
C VAL A 35 -10.07 10.55 0.12
N LYS A 36 -11.37 10.84 -0.02
CA LYS A 36 -12.27 11.18 1.10
C LYS A 36 -12.93 9.96 1.74
N SER A 37 -13.18 8.91 1.00
CA SER A 37 -13.86 7.70 1.47
C SER A 37 -12.90 6.52 1.57
N ASN A 38 -13.26 5.57 2.41
CA ASN A 38 -12.52 4.31 2.55
C ASN A 38 -13.13 3.19 1.67
N ASP A 39 -13.94 3.57 0.68
CA ASP A 39 -14.60 2.65 -0.22
C ASP A 39 -13.64 2.14 -1.30
N SER A 40 -13.96 0.97 -1.86
CA SER A 40 -13.18 0.44 -2.97
C SER A 40 -13.33 1.32 -4.21
N LEU A 41 -12.25 1.42 -4.99
CA LEU A 41 -12.27 2.12 -6.28
C LEU A 41 -13.41 1.62 -7.18
N GLN A 42 -13.66 0.31 -7.17
CA GLN A 42 -14.77 -0.30 -7.93
C GLN A 42 -16.12 0.28 -7.51
N ASN A 43 -16.41 0.35 -6.21
CA ASN A 43 -17.69 0.84 -5.71
C ASN A 43 -17.89 2.32 -6.04
N LEU A 44 -16.86 3.14 -5.82
CA LEU A 44 -16.91 4.58 -6.12
C LEU A 44 -17.05 4.84 -7.61
N TRP A 45 -16.38 4.03 -8.43
CA TRP A 45 -16.48 4.07 -9.87
C TRP A 45 -17.90 3.79 -10.31
N GLU A 46 -18.47 2.63 -9.96
CA GLU A 46 -19.83 2.26 -10.36
C GLU A 46 -20.86 3.29 -9.89
N GLN A 47 -20.79 3.75 -8.63
CA GLN A 47 -21.74 4.72 -8.10
C GLN A 47 -21.66 6.08 -8.81
N THR A 48 -20.46 6.61 -9.02
CA THR A 48 -20.28 7.95 -9.62
C THR A 48 -20.59 7.92 -11.11
N PHE A 49 -20.19 6.84 -11.78
CA PHE A 49 -20.42 6.66 -13.19
C PHE A 49 -21.92 6.47 -13.49
N LEU A 50 -22.63 5.63 -12.73
CA LEU A 50 -24.07 5.44 -12.89
C LEU A 50 -24.87 6.73 -12.64
N LYS A 51 -24.49 7.53 -11.64
CA LYS A 51 -25.17 8.81 -11.34
C LYS A 51 -25.03 9.86 -12.45
N LYS A 52 -23.92 9.83 -13.20
CA LYS A 52 -23.61 10.82 -14.25
C LYS A 52 -23.80 10.26 -15.66
N TRP A 53 -24.10 8.97 -15.80
CA TRP A 53 -24.24 8.28 -17.08
C TRP A 53 -25.32 8.89 -17.97
N ASP A 54 -26.47 9.23 -17.39
CA ASP A 54 -27.62 9.81 -18.11
C ASP A 54 -27.32 11.21 -18.70
N HIS A 55 -26.24 11.86 -18.25
CA HIS A 55 -25.75 13.13 -18.81
C HIS A 55 -24.75 12.92 -19.96
N THR A 56 -24.41 11.67 -20.27
CA THR A 56 -23.52 11.32 -21.39
C THR A 56 -24.34 10.96 -22.62
N ALA A 57 -23.80 11.21 -23.81
CA ALA A 57 -24.42 10.76 -25.07
C ALA A 57 -24.05 9.30 -25.43
N MET A 58 -23.49 8.56 -24.48
CA MET A 58 -22.95 7.21 -24.71
C MET A 58 -24.07 6.15 -24.66
N LYS A 59 -23.93 5.07 -25.44
CA LYS A 59 -24.92 3.98 -25.49
C LYS A 59 -24.59 2.92 -24.43
N GLU A 60 -25.55 2.03 -24.16
CA GLU A 60 -25.39 0.97 -23.14
C GLU A 60 -24.15 0.09 -23.36
N ARG A 61 -23.66 -0.08 -24.60
CA ARG A 61 -22.44 -0.85 -24.86
C ARG A 61 -21.20 -0.18 -24.28
N GLU A 62 -21.08 1.14 -24.43
CA GLU A 62 -19.99 1.91 -23.85
C GLU A 62 -20.05 1.88 -22.32
N LYS A 63 -21.26 1.87 -21.74
CA LYS A 63 -21.47 1.72 -20.29
C LYS A 63 -20.82 0.46 -19.74
N GLU A 64 -21.08 -0.67 -20.38
CA GLU A 64 -20.55 -1.97 -19.97
C GLU A 64 -19.02 -1.98 -20.02
N ILE A 65 -18.43 -1.39 -21.07
CA ILE A 65 -16.97 -1.25 -21.20
C ILE A 65 -16.39 -0.44 -20.03
N PHE A 66 -17.02 0.68 -19.67
CA PHE A 66 -16.55 1.52 -18.57
C PHE A 66 -16.75 0.86 -17.19
N ILE A 67 -17.82 0.10 -16.99
CA ILE A 67 -18.01 -0.67 -15.75
C ILE A 67 -16.91 -1.73 -15.62
N GLN A 68 -16.68 -2.54 -16.67
CA GLN A 68 -15.64 -3.57 -16.67
C GLN A 68 -14.23 -2.98 -16.46
N PHE A 69 -13.98 -1.78 -17.02
CA PHE A 69 -12.74 -1.06 -16.80
C PHE A 69 -12.53 -0.71 -15.32
N GLY A 70 -13.54 -0.15 -14.65
CA GLY A 70 -13.49 0.17 -13.22
C GLY A 70 -13.27 -1.05 -12.33
N GLN A 71 -13.89 -2.19 -12.68
CA GLN A 71 -13.71 -3.47 -11.96
C GLN A 71 -12.26 -3.96 -12.07
N THR A 72 -11.69 -3.90 -13.27
CA THR A 72 -10.30 -4.33 -13.52
C THR A 72 -9.30 -3.45 -12.76
N LEU A 73 -9.53 -2.12 -12.72
CA LEU A 73 -8.70 -1.20 -11.93
C LEU A 73 -8.77 -1.47 -10.42
N GLY A 74 -9.97 -1.75 -9.90
CA GLY A 74 -10.17 -2.02 -8.47
C GLY A 74 -9.47 -3.30 -7.99
N VAL A 75 -9.58 -4.38 -8.77
CA VAL A 75 -8.96 -5.68 -8.44
C VAL A 75 -7.45 -5.58 -8.40
N HIS A 76 -6.82 -5.00 -9.43
CA HIS A 76 -5.37 -4.89 -9.48
C HIS A 76 -4.79 -4.03 -8.34
N ASN A 77 -5.45 -2.94 -7.96
CA ASN A 77 -4.99 -2.10 -6.85
C ASN A 77 -5.02 -2.87 -5.52
N LEU A 78 -6.08 -3.63 -5.26
CA LEU A 78 -6.19 -4.41 -4.02
C LEU A 78 -5.13 -5.52 -3.95
N GLU A 79 -4.92 -6.26 -5.04
CA GLU A 79 -3.88 -7.30 -5.11
C GLU A 79 -2.47 -6.73 -4.86
N GLN A 80 -2.18 -5.55 -5.44
CA GLN A 80 -0.91 -4.88 -5.24
C GLN A 80 -0.74 -4.42 -3.78
N GLN A 81 -1.77 -3.83 -3.17
CA GLN A 81 -1.74 -3.42 -1.77
C GLN A 81 -1.51 -4.61 -0.82
N GLN A 82 -2.18 -5.74 -1.06
CA GLN A 82 -1.98 -6.96 -0.27
C GLN A 82 -0.54 -7.48 -0.34
N LYS A 83 0.09 -7.49 -1.53
CA LYS A 83 1.49 -7.88 -1.69
C LYS A 83 2.45 -6.99 -0.89
N GLN A 84 2.21 -5.68 -0.86
CA GLN A 84 3.03 -4.75 -0.07
C GLN A 84 2.93 -5.04 1.43
N ILE A 85 1.73 -5.30 1.94
CA ILE A 85 1.53 -5.69 3.35
C ILE A 85 2.26 -6.99 3.67
N GLN A 86 2.18 -7.99 2.79
CA GLN A 86 2.89 -9.26 2.98
C GLN A 86 4.40 -9.08 3.00
N LEU A 87 4.96 -8.26 2.11
CA LEU A 87 6.38 -7.94 2.10
C LEU A 87 6.81 -7.22 3.39
N ALA A 88 6.06 -6.19 3.81
CA ALA A 88 6.34 -5.48 5.06
C ALA A 88 6.35 -6.44 6.26
N LYS A 89 5.41 -7.39 6.31
CA LYS A 89 5.38 -8.44 7.35
C LYS A 89 6.65 -9.30 7.35
N VAL A 90 7.11 -9.74 6.18
CA VAL A 90 8.34 -10.53 6.04
C VAL A 90 9.57 -9.73 6.50
N HIS A 91 9.63 -8.44 6.14
CA HIS A 91 10.71 -7.55 6.58
C HIS A 91 10.73 -7.38 8.10
N LEU A 92 9.57 -7.11 8.72
CA LEU A 92 9.46 -6.97 10.17
C LEU A 92 9.83 -8.28 10.91
N GLN A 93 9.43 -9.44 10.38
CA GLN A 93 9.84 -10.73 10.95
C GLN A 93 11.35 -10.96 10.89
N ARG A 94 12.00 -10.49 9.82
CA ARG A 94 13.45 -10.56 9.69
C ARG A 94 14.14 -9.66 10.71
N GLU A 95 13.73 -8.40 10.82
CA GLU A 95 14.28 -7.46 11.81
C GLU A 95 14.13 -7.99 13.25
N LEU A 96 12.97 -8.58 13.58
CA LEU A 96 12.75 -9.22 14.87
C LEU A 96 13.75 -10.37 15.13
N THR A 97 14.01 -11.19 14.10
CA THR A 97 14.94 -12.32 14.21
C THR A 97 16.37 -11.82 14.42
N ASP A 98 16.80 -10.84 13.62
CA ASP A 98 18.13 -10.26 13.69
C ASP A 98 18.37 -9.60 15.07
N ALA A 99 17.38 -8.85 15.59
CA ALA A 99 17.45 -8.26 16.93
C ALA A 99 17.57 -9.31 18.04
N SER A 100 16.86 -10.44 17.92
CA SER A 100 16.94 -11.55 18.89
C SER A 100 18.31 -12.24 18.88
N GLU A 101 18.90 -12.42 17.70
CA GLU A 101 20.25 -12.99 17.58
C GLU A 101 21.31 -12.06 18.17
N GLU A 102 21.18 -10.75 17.94
CA GLU A 102 22.07 -9.75 18.51
C GLU A 102 22.00 -9.71 20.04
N GLU A 103 20.80 -9.74 20.62
CA GLU A 103 20.61 -9.83 22.07
C GLU A 103 21.32 -11.06 22.67
N LYS A 104 21.13 -12.23 22.05
CA LYS A 104 21.77 -13.48 22.49
C LYS A 104 23.30 -13.38 22.44
N ARG A 105 23.85 -12.78 21.37
CA ARG A 105 25.30 -12.58 21.22
C ARG A 105 25.87 -11.71 22.34
N PHE A 106 25.23 -10.57 22.61
CA PHE A 106 25.65 -9.68 23.70
C PHE A 106 25.58 -10.37 25.07
N SER A 107 24.46 -11.05 25.37
CA SER A 107 24.27 -11.77 26.63
C SER A 107 25.38 -12.81 26.88
N ASN A 108 25.73 -13.59 25.86
CA ASN A 108 26.80 -14.58 25.96
C ASN A 108 28.18 -13.94 26.20
N MET A 109 28.47 -12.84 25.51
CA MET A 109 29.74 -12.12 25.66
C MET A 109 29.89 -11.50 27.06
N PHE A 110 28.85 -10.85 27.57
CA PHE A 110 28.87 -10.28 28.94
C PHE A 110 29.01 -11.37 30.01
N ARG A 111 28.38 -12.54 29.81
CA ARG A 111 28.52 -13.68 30.71
C ARG A 111 29.97 -14.18 30.76
N ALA A 112 30.63 -14.30 29.61
CA ALA A 112 32.04 -14.69 29.54
C ALA A 112 32.97 -13.64 30.20
N LEU A 113 32.70 -12.36 29.97
CA LEU A 113 33.46 -11.26 30.56
C LEU A 113 33.34 -11.24 32.09
N GLY A 114 32.15 -11.50 32.64
CA GLY A 114 31.94 -11.59 34.09
C GLY A 114 32.74 -12.72 34.74
N VAL A 115 32.85 -13.89 34.09
CA VAL A 115 33.67 -15.01 34.59
C VAL A 115 35.16 -14.63 34.60
N LEU A 116 35.66 -14.04 33.52
CA LEU A 116 37.06 -13.59 33.43
C LEU A 116 37.38 -12.53 34.50
N PHE A 117 36.47 -11.60 34.72
CA PHE A 117 36.63 -10.57 35.77
C PHE A 117 36.64 -11.18 37.18
N GLY A 118 35.78 -12.17 37.44
CA GLY A 118 35.78 -12.89 38.73
C GLY A 118 37.08 -13.66 38.98
N LEU A 119 37.63 -14.32 37.95
CA LEU A 119 38.94 -14.97 38.03
C LEU A 119 40.04 -13.95 38.31
N LEU A 120 40.04 -12.82 37.60
CA LEU A 120 41.00 -11.75 37.81
C LEU A 120 40.97 -11.22 39.25
N LEU A 121 39.80 -10.94 39.80
CA LEU A 121 39.67 -10.50 41.19
C LEU A 121 40.21 -11.55 42.17
N THR A 122 39.90 -12.83 41.94
CA THR A 122 40.41 -13.93 42.78
C THR A 122 41.94 -13.97 42.78
N LEU A 123 42.58 -13.73 41.62
CA LEU A 123 44.03 -13.67 41.50
C LEU A 123 44.66 -12.44 42.17
N ILE A 124 43.93 -11.32 42.27
CA ILE A 124 44.42 -10.08 42.91
C ILE A 124 44.32 -10.15 44.45
N PHE A 125 43.29 -10.83 44.98
CA PHE A 125 43.05 -10.95 46.42
C PHE A 125 43.78 -12.11 47.11
N ILE A 126 44.38 -13.01 46.33
CA ILE A 126 45.36 -14.01 46.77
C ILE A 126 46.75 -13.38 46.81
#